data_AF-A0A7D6J7F2-F1
#
_entry.id   AF-A0A7D6J7F2-F1
#
_cell.length_a   1.000
_cell.length_b   1.000
_cell.length_c   1.000
_cell.angle_alpha   90.00
_cell.angle_beta   90.00
_cell.angle_gamma   90.00
#
_symmetry.space_group_name_H-M   'P 1'
#
loop_
_entity.id
_entity.type
_entity.pdbx_description
1 polymer ?
#
loop_
_entity_poly.entity_id
_entity_poly.type
_entity_poly.pdbx_seq_one_letter_code
_entity_poly.pdbx_strand_id
1 'polypeptide(L)'
;RVLNMVKKLSNSDKISFLKEVYTSEMETTDVNKSIAYYLRSKKIFSLNADEVLDLYIRNCSIGINATELAHLGAVLANGGSDLVTGDEMVSKEAVKIVLAQMASCGMYEESGEFLLNVGIPSKS
;
A
#
# COMPACT_ATOMS: atom_id res chain seq x y z
N ARG A 1 -13.30 -3.28 4.44
CA ARG A 1 -12.40 -4.42 4.14
C ARG A 1 -10.93 -4.04 4.28
N VAL A 2 -10.40 -3.13 3.44
CA VAL A 2 -8.96 -2.74 3.46
C VAL A 2 -8.53 -2.20 4.82
N LEU A 3 -9.29 -1.26 5.42
CA LEU A 3 -8.97 -0.73 6.74
C LEU A 3 -8.84 -1.81 7.82
N ASN A 4 -9.73 -2.82 7.82
CA ASN A 4 -9.65 -3.93 8.76
C ASN A 4 -8.41 -4.80 8.52
N MET A 5 -7.99 -4.96 7.26
CA MET A 5 -6.76 -5.66 6.93
C MET A 5 -5.54 -4.89 7.46
N VAL A 6 -5.49 -3.58 7.29
CA VAL A 6 -4.41 -2.74 7.84
C VAL A 6 -4.37 -2.84 9.36
N LYS A 7 -5.52 -2.70 10.04
CA LYS A 7 -5.63 -2.87 11.51
C LYS A 7 -5.06 -4.20 12.00
N LYS A 8 -5.41 -5.29 11.32
CA LYS A 8 -4.91 -6.63 11.63
C LYS A 8 -3.39 -6.70 11.44
N LEU A 9 -2.88 -6.26 10.29
CA LEU A 9 -1.45 -6.31 9.98
C LEU A 9 -0.60 -5.40 10.90
N SER A 10 -1.15 -4.28 11.35
CA SER A 10 -0.47 -3.33 12.24
C SER A 10 -0.60 -3.71 13.71
N ASN A 11 -1.38 -4.73 14.04
CA ASN A 11 -1.75 -5.08 15.41
C ASN A 11 -2.24 -3.85 16.21
N SER A 12 -3.10 -3.04 15.58
CA SER A 12 -3.58 -1.78 16.16
C SER A 12 -5.00 -1.47 15.71
N ASP A 13 -5.89 -1.21 16.67
CA ASP A 13 -7.24 -0.73 16.40
C ASP A 13 -7.30 0.77 16.12
N LYS A 14 -6.19 1.49 16.33
CA LYS A 14 -6.09 2.95 16.22
C LYS A 14 -5.88 3.46 14.79
N ILE A 15 -5.70 2.56 13.82
CA ILE A 15 -5.63 2.92 12.40
C ILE A 15 -6.92 3.65 12.01
N SER A 16 -6.74 4.85 11.47
CA SER A 16 -7.83 5.78 11.18
C SER A 16 -7.80 6.21 9.72
N PHE A 17 -8.93 6.74 9.27
CA PHE A 17 -9.07 7.37 7.97
C PHE A 17 -8.89 8.88 8.12
N LEU A 18 -7.92 9.45 7.40
CA LEU A 18 -7.59 10.86 7.44
C LEU A 18 -8.44 11.61 6.42
N LYS A 19 -9.59 12.13 6.87
CA LYS A 19 -10.57 12.76 5.99
C LYS A 19 -10.04 14.04 5.33
N GLU A 20 -9.20 14.78 6.03
CA GLU A 20 -8.59 16.02 5.56
C GLU A 20 -7.63 15.74 4.40
N VAL A 21 -6.80 14.69 4.53
CA VAL A 21 -5.89 14.23 3.46
C VAL A 21 -6.71 13.78 2.25
N TYR A 22 -7.73 12.94 2.45
CA TYR A 22 -8.61 12.50 1.37
C TYR A 22 -9.23 13.68 0.61
N THR A 23 -9.73 14.69 1.35
CA THR A 23 -10.38 15.86 0.75
C THR A 23 -9.38 16.66 -0.08
N SER A 24 -8.20 16.92 0.47
CA SER A 24 -7.11 17.63 -0.24
C SER A 24 -6.65 16.90 -1.51
N GLU A 25 -6.49 15.57 -1.44
CA GLU A 25 -6.09 14.74 -2.58
C GLU A 25 -7.16 14.76 -3.67
N MET A 26 -8.44 14.59 -3.31
CA MET A 26 -9.55 14.60 -4.28
C MET A 26 -9.67 15.94 -5.04
N GLU A 27 -9.27 17.05 -4.43
CA GLU A 27 -9.29 18.38 -5.08
C GLU A 27 -8.17 18.56 -6.11
N THR A 28 -7.10 17.76 -6.07
CA THR A 28 -5.88 17.97 -6.87
C THR A 28 -5.43 16.76 -7.71
N THR A 29 -6.26 15.72 -7.82
CA THR A 29 -5.91 14.41 -8.40
C THR A 29 -6.04 14.29 -9.93
N ASP A 30 -5.79 15.36 -10.68
CA ASP A 30 -5.99 15.39 -12.14
C ASP A 30 -5.18 14.32 -12.88
N VAL A 31 -3.94 14.09 -12.46
CA VAL A 31 -3.06 13.07 -13.05
C VAL A 31 -3.62 11.67 -12.83
N ASN A 32 -4.02 11.31 -11.61
CA ASN A 32 -4.60 9.99 -11.33
C ASN A 32 -5.94 9.80 -12.04
N LYS A 33 -6.73 10.87 -12.16
CA LYS A 33 -7.97 10.84 -12.96
C LYS A 33 -7.66 10.54 -14.43
N SER A 34 -6.66 11.19 -15.01
CA SER A 34 -6.24 10.92 -16.38
C SER A 34 -5.82 9.45 -16.57
N ILE A 35 -5.07 8.88 -15.61
CA ILE A 35 -4.64 7.48 -15.62
C ILE A 35 -5.85 6.55 -15.52
N ALA A 36 -6.78 6.79 -14.59
CA ALA A 36 -7.96 5.95 -14.40
C ALA A 36 -8.82 5.89 -15.68
N TYR A 37 -9.07 7.03 -16.32
CA TYR A 37 -9.80 7.09 -17.58
C TYR A 37 -9.04 6.43 -18.73
N TYR A 38 -7.72 6.61 -18.79
CA TYR A 38 -6.87 5.93 -19.76
C TYR A 38 -6.95 4.41 -19.63
N LEU A 39 -6.77 3.87 -18.42
CA LEU A 39 -6.85 2.43 -18.15
C LEU A 39 -8.23 1.85 -18.48
N ARG A 40 -9.31 2.58 -18.16
CA ARG A 40 -10.68 2.23 -18.55
C ARG A 40 -10.85 2.19 -20.07
N SER A 41 -10.32 3.18 -20.80
CA SER A 41 -10.37 3.22 -22.27
C SER A 41 -9.66 2.02 -22.92
N LYS A 42 -8.61 1.50 -22.27
CA LYS A 42 -7.88 0.30 -22.66
C LYS A 42 -8.56 -1.00 -22.21
N LYS A 43 -9.73 -0.93 -21.58
CA LYS A 43 -10.50 -2.06 -21.04
C LYS A 43 -9.70 -2.91 -20.04
N ILE A 44 -8.74 -2.29 -19.34
CA ILE A 44 -8.01 -2.96 -18.24
C ILE A 44 -8.96 -3.25 -17.07
N PHE A 45 -9.95 -2.38 -16.86
CA PHE A 45 -11.11 -2.64 -16.01
C PHE A 45 -12.38 -2.06 -16.66
N SER A 46 -13.55 -2.56 -16.23
CA SER A 46 -14.87 -2.16 -16.74
C SER A 46 -15.67 -1.27 -15.78
N LEU A 47 -15.23 -1.14 -14.53
CA LEU A 47 -15.84 -0.30 -13.50
C LEU A 47 -15.79 1.20 -13.85
N ASN A 48 -16.57 2.00 -13.14
CA ASN A 48 -16.51 3.46 -13.25
C ASN A 48 -15.13 3.95 -12.77
N ALA A 49 -14.46 4.77 -13.60
CA ALA A 49 -13.13 5.29 -13.29
C ALA A 49 -13.11 6.19 -12.05
N ASP A 50 -14.16 6.99 -11.82
CA ASP A 50 -14.24 7.87 -10.67
C ASP A 50 -14.46 7.08 -9.36
N GLU A 51 -15.21 5.97 -9.40
CA GLU A 51 -15.39 5.09 -8.24
C GLU A 51 -14.09 4.33 -7.88
N VAL A 52 -13.35 3.89 -8.90
CA VAL A 52 -12.04 3.26 -8.71
C VAL A 52 -11.05 4.26 -8.12
N LEU A 53 -11.06 5.50 -8.62
CA LEU A 53 -10.22 6.57 -8.11
C LEU A 53 -10.58 6.96 -6.67
N ASP A 54 -11.88 7.09 -6.34
CA ASP A 54 -12.34 7.34 -4.96
C ASP A 54 -11.80 6.27 -4.00
N LEU A 55 -11.91 4.99 -4.36
CA LEU A 55 -11.38 3.90 -3.54
C LEU A 55 -9.85 3.98 -3.40
N TYR A 56 -9.14 4.31 -4.48
CA TYR A 56 -7.69 4.46 -4.47
C TYR A 56 -7.25 5.58 -3.52
N ILE A 57 -7.84 6.78 -3.64
CA ILE A 57 -7.51 7.92 -2.78
C ILE A 57 -7.87 7.62 -1.31
N ARG A 58 -8.98 6.91 -1.05
CA ARG A 58 -9.31 6.47 0.32
C ARG A 58 -8.24 5.57 0.93
N ASN A 59 -7.62 4.70 0.15
CA ASN A 59 -6.54 3.84 0.64
C ASN A 59 -5.26 4.65 0.92
N CYS A 60 -4.95 5.66 0.10
CA CYS A 60 -3.84 6.58 0.33
C CYS A 60 -4.03 7.46 1.58
N SER A 61 -5.28 7.67 2.01
CA SER A 61 -5.61 8.46 3.20
C SER A 61 -5.77 7.63 4.48
N ILE A 62 -5.22 6.41 4.54
CA ILE A 62 -5.17 5.62 5.79
C ILE A 62 -4.00 6.11 6.64
N GLY A 63 -4.30 6.58 7.85
CA GLY A 63 -3.33 7.07 8.82
C GLY A 63 -2.70 5.93 9.62
N ILE A 64 -1.37 5.91 9.66
CA ILE A 64 -0.56 4.93 10.39
C ILE A 64 0.65 5.65 11.01
N ASN A 65 1.07 5.23 12.20
CA ASN A 65 2.30 5.72 12.82
C ASN A 65 3.49 4.79 12.55
N ALA A 66 4.71 5.24 12.89
CA ALA A 66 5.93 4.49 12.62
C ALA A 66 5.98 3.11 13.30
N THR A 67 5.40 2.97 14.50
CA THR A 67 5.36 1.68 15.23
C THR A 67 4.45 0.69 14.52
N GLU A 68 3.27 1.15 14.11
CA GLU A 68 2.30 0.35 13.36
C GLU A 68 2.85 -0.06 11.99
N LEU A 69 3.51 0.87 11.28
CA LEU A 69 4.14 0.59 9.99
C LEU A 69 5.32 -0.38 10.11
N ALA A 70 6.12 -0.27 11.18
CA ALA A 70 7.18 -1.22 11.47
C ALA A 70 6.63 -2.64 11.70
N HIS A 71 5.46 -2.77 12.33
CA HIS A 71 4.80 -4.07 12.51
C HIS A 71 4.39 -4.69 11.15
N LEU A 72 3.86 -3.89 10.22
CA LEU A 72 3.59 -4.34 8.85
C LEU A 72 4.85 -4.88 8.17
N GLY A 73 5.96 -4.14 8.26
CA GLY A 73 7.25 -4.55 7.73
C GLY A 73 7.75 -5.86 8.36
N ALA A 74 7.59 -6.00 9.68
CA ALA A 74 7.96 -7.21 10.41
C ALA A 74 7.12 -8.43 10.00
N VAL A 75 5.81 -8.26 9.73
CA VAL A 75 4.97 -9.35 9.19
C VAL A 75 5.47 -9.81 7.82
N LEU A 76 5.83 -8.89 6.93
CA LEU A 76 6.40 -9.23 5.63
C LEU A 76 7.77 -9.93 5.78
N ALA A 77 8.62 -9.44 6.69
CA ALA A 77 9.91 -10.07 7.00
C ALA A 77 9.73 -11.48 7.61
N ASN A 78 8.64 -11.70 8.34
CA ASN A 78 8.26 -12.99 8.92
C ASN A 78 7.48 -13.89 7.95
N GLY A 79 7.61 -13.68 6.63
CA GLY A 79 6.98 -14.51 5.61
C GLY A 79 5.45 -14.41 5.56
N GLY A 80 4.87 -13.36 6.16
CA GLY A 80 3.42 -13.09 6.16
C GLY A 80 2.68 -13.59 7.40
N SER A 81 3.39 -14.16 8.38
CA SER A 81 2.80 -14.66 9.62
C SER A 81 2.74 -13.59 10.72
N ASP A 82 1.69 -13.67 11.55
CA ASP A 82 1.59 -12.91 12.80
C ASP A 82 2.78 -13.18 13.72
N LEU A 83 3.32 -12.12 14.33
CA LEU A 83 4.53 -12.19 15.14
C LEU A 83 4.30 -12.86 16.50
N VAL A 84 3.06 -12.93 16.98
CA VAL A 84 2.69 -13.48 18.28
C VAL A 84 2.02 -14.83 18.12
N THR A 85 0.99 -14.93 17.27
CA THR A 85 0.21 -16.17 17.12
C THR A 85 0.80 -17.12 16.10
N GLY A 86 1.59 -16.62 15.14
CA GLY A 86 2.09 -17.39 14.00
C GLY A 86 1.08 -17.62 12.88
N ASP A 87 -0.16 -17.13 13.04
CA ASP A 87 -1.21 -17.29 12.03
C ASP A 87 -0.82 -16.62 10.71
N GLU A 88 -1.19 -17.24 9.58
CA GLU A 88 -0.98 -16.63 8.28
C GLU A 88 -1.87 -15.39 8.11
N MET A 89 -1.25 -14.22 7.94
CA MET A 89 -1.94 -12.96 7.66
C MET A 89 -1.86 -12.57 6.19
N VAL A 90 -0.75 -12.92 5.53
CA VAL A 90 -0.50 -12.75 4.10
C VAL A 90 0.12 -14.04 3.59
N SER A 91 -0.34 -14.57 2.46
CA SER A 91 0.23 -15.80 1.91
C SER A 91 1.71 -15.61 1.53
N LYS A 92 2.50 -16.67 1.66
CA LYS A 92 3.93 -16.65 1.33
C LYS A 92 4.20 -16.23 -0.11
N GLU A 93 3.31 -16.61 -1.04
CA GLU A 93 3.39 -16.21 -2.46
C GLU A 93 3.22 -14.70 -2.62
N ALA A 94 2.23 -14.11 -1.93
CA ALA A 94 2.02 -12.67 -1.96
C ALA A 94 3.20 -11.91 -1.33
N VAL A 95 3.75 -12.41 -0.22
CA VAL A 95 4.94 -11.81 0.41
C VAL A 95 6.13 -11.79 -0.55
N LYS A 96 6.41 -12.89 -1.25
CA LYS A 96 7.50 -12.93 -2.25
C LYS A 96 7.33 -11.88 -3.33
N ILE A 97 6.11 -11.73 -3.86
CA ILE A 97 5.81 -10.73 -4.90
C ILE A 97 6.00 -9.32 -4.34
N VAL A 98 5.45 -9.04 -3.16
CA VAL A 98 5.55 -7.73 -2.50
C VAL A 98 7.01 -7.35 -2.24
N LEU A 99 7.81 -8.25 -1.65
CA LEU A 99 9.23 -8.00 -1.37
C LEU A 99 10.04 -7.79 -2.65
N ALA A 100 9.75 -8.55 -3.72
CA ALA A 100 10.41 -8.35 -5.01
C ALA A 100 10.11 -6.95 -5.59
N GLN A 101 8.86 -6.52 -5.56
CA GLN A 101 8.46 -5.19 -6.03
C GLN A 101 9.07 -4.07 -5.16
N MET A 102 9.07 -4.23 -3.84
CA MET A 102 9.70 -3.29 -2.91
C MET A 102 11.20 -3.14 -3.18
N ALA A 103 11.90 -4.25 -3.47
CA ALA A 103 13.33 -4.20 -3.80
C ALA A 103 13.61 -3.53 -5.15
N SER A 104 12.80 -3.78 -6.18
CA SER A 104 13.09 -3.32 -7.54
C SER A 104 12.54 -1.93 -7.90
N CYS A 105 11.41 -1.53 -7.32
CA CYS A 105 10.69 -0.30 -7.68
C CYS A 105 10.02 0.39 -6.50
N GLY A 106 10.50 0.14 -5.28
CA GLY A 106 9.91 0.65 -4.05
C GLY A 106 10.16 2.13 -3.75
N MET A 107 11.28 2.66 -4.23
CA MET A 107 11.82 3.98 -3.91
C MET A 107 11.81 4.91 -5.14
N TYR A 108 10.75 4.85 -5.94
CA TYR A 108 10.60 5.64 -7.17
C TYR A 108 11.83 5.54 -8.10
N GLU A 109 12.30 6.65 -8.67
CA GLU A 109 13.45 6.73 -9.56
C GLU A 109 14.78 6.33 -8.86
N GLU A 110 14.82 6.35 -7.53
CA GLU A 110 16.00 6.03 -6.71
C GLU A 110 16.08 4.54 -6.32
N SER A 111 15.16 3.70 -6.79
CA SER A 111 15.09 2.28 -6.40
C SER A 111 16.40 1.52 -6.66
N GLY A 112 17.09 1.80 -7.78
CA GLY A 112 18.37 1.17 -8.11
C GLY A 112 19.50 1.60 -7.18
N GLU A 113 19.61 2.90 -6.90
CA GLU A 113 20.63 3.44 -5.99
C GLU A 113 20.38 2.99 -4.55
N PHE A 114 19.13 2.99 -4.10
CA PHE A 114 18.76 2.51 -2.78
C PHE A 114 19.06 1.01 -2.62
N LEU A 115 18.79 0.18 -3.63
CA LEU A 115 19.11 -1.23 -3.59
C LEU A 115 20.62 -1.48 -3.53
N LEU A 116 21.43 -0.66 -4.24
CA LEU A 116 22.89 -0.76 -4.21
C LEU A 116 23.48 -0.34 -2.85
N ASN A 117 22.98 0.75 -2.27
CA ASN A 117 23.58 1.36 -1.08
C ASN A 117 23.01 0.83 0.24
N VAL A 118 21.71 0.51 0.30
CA VAL A 118 21.01 0.07 1.52
C VAL A 118 20.69 -1.42 1.48
N GLY A 119 20.30 -1.96 0.33
CA GLY A 119 20.19 -3.42 0.13
C GLY A 119 19.00 -4.12 0.81
N ILE A 120 17.96 -3.38 1.19
CA ILE A 120 16.73 -3.95 1.79
C ILE A 120 15.48 -3.59 0.97
N PRO A 121 14.48 -4.48 0.89
CA PRO A 121 13.19 -4.14 0.29
C PRO A 121 12.51 -2.99 1.05
N SER A 122 12.17 -1.92 0.33
CA SER A 122 11.58 -0.70 0.92
C SER A 122 10.41 -0.16 0.09
N LYS A 123 9.60 0.73 0.66
CA LYS A 123 8.60 1.50 -0.08
C LYS A 123 8.51 2.91 0.52
N SER A 124 8.64 3.94 -0.32
CA SER A 124 8.47 5.36 0.05
C SER A 124 7.09 5.90 -0.29
#